data_AF-A0A3E0N3M0-F1
#
_entry.id   AF-A0A3E0N3M0-F1
#
_cell.length_a   1.000
_cell.length_b   1.000
_cell.length_c   1.000
_cell.angle_alpha   90.00
_cell.angle_beta   90.00
_cell.angle_gamma   90.00
#
_symmetry.space_group_name_H-M   'P 1'
#
loop_
_entity.id
_entity.type
_entity.pdbx_description
1 polymer ?
#
loop_
_entity_poly.entity_id
_entity_poly.type
_entity_poly.pdbx_seq_one_letter_code
_entity_poly.pdbx_strand_id
1 'polypeptide(L)'
;MTAPTLHISLSVLSYLIFFLSGAAALIYEISWSRQIGLLFGHTVHAAAIVLASYFAGLAVGYLVGAKWSSRLPPLLGYGIAELMVAAWACLIPVLLRWSESPAIAAWLSSSSSGWQTATRAVFCFLLFLPATTALGVTLPMMAEFLTLQRNRGMTDVINATRVSLAYAVNTAGALVGVLFATYFLLVVVGVRTSSYVAAGVSTTCAVAAFMLSLWKADKRGRTVKSEEFDSRRSTLSSRPSFSWLVLVALSGFGILAFEVLYTRMFSLVFHNSTYTFGAVVTIFLASLAAGAILAAWLQRRYSVEGLAGWAAGSGALATTVSVLTFVALTGLNYYSYGESFSQYLGGAFLLVVLVVAPPITLLGMVLPLAWKAAGRGYGAGIVVGRLTAVSTICGATGALAASFLLLPWIGLWQSFVLLSVFFYVAGFILLVRNGRPIWACTGAVVFSSLALLALRSPVEANVSRTRLGEQLVQRWSSPYGWIDVVRLDRTKSFKVRQNLHYRFGETGDNPREYRQAHIPLLLHERPRDVLFLGLGTGL
;
A
#
# COMPACT_ATOMS: atom_id res chain seq x y z
N MET A 1 30.94 -42.35 -2.77
CA MET A 1 29.75 -41.77 -2.12
C MET A 1 29.61 -40.32 -2.55
N THR A 2 28.81 -40.08 -3.59
CA THR A 2 28.48 -38.74 -4.07
C THR A 2 27.38 -38.17 -3.18
N ALA A 3 27.70 -37.12 -2.42
CA ALA A 3 26.71 -36.39 -1.63
C ALA A 3 25.60 -35.86 -2.56
N PRO A 4 24.32 -35.97 -2.18
CA PRO A 4 23.23 -35.40 -2.97
C PRO A 4 23.31 -33.88 -2.84
N THR A 5 23.96 -33.22 -3.79
CA THR A 5 23.92 -31.77 -3.88
C THR A 5 22.50 -31.38 -4.26
N LEU A 6 21.78 -30.76 -3.31
CA LEU A 6 20.48 -30.16 -3.54
C LEU A 6 20.66 -29.05 -4.59
N HIS A 7 20.54 -29.38 -5.87
CA HIS A 7 20.58 -28.41 -6.95
C HIS A 7 19.29 -27.59 -6.93
N ILE A 8 19.17 -26.66 -5.99
CA ILE A 8 18.18 -25.60 -6.05
C ILE A 8 18.46 -24.83 -7.33
N SER A 9 17.48 -24.83 -8.25
CA SER A 9 17.59 -24.08 -9.50
C SER A 9 17.84 -22.60 -9.19
N LEU A 10 18.80 -21.98 -9.89
CA LEU A 10 19.14 -20.55 -9.78
C LEU A 10 17.90 -19.63 -9.79
N SER A 11 16.87 -20.04 -10.54
CA SER A 11 15.59 -19.34 -10.60
C SER A 11 14.85 -19.36 -9.25
N VAL A 12 14.78 -20.51 -8.59
CA VAL A 12 14.11 -20.68 -7.28
C VAL A 12 14.78 -19.83 -6.22
N LEU A 13 16.11 -19.85 -6.16
CA LEU A 13 16.85 -19.02 -5.20
C LEU A 13 16.63 -17.52 -5.47
N SER A 14 16.54 -17.11 -6.74
CA SER A 14 16.26 -15.71 -7.11
C SER A 14 14.87 -15.24 -6.68
N TYR A 15 13.85 -16.11 -6.79
CA TYR A 15 12.52 -15.81 -6.26
C TYR A 15 12.52 -15.77 -4.73
N LEU A 16 13.26 -16.67 -4.07
CA LEU A 16 13.35 -16.69 -2.61
C LEU A 16 14.00 -15.44 -2.03
N ILE A 17 15.14 -14.99 -2.58
CA ILE A 17 15.76 -13.73 -2.13
C ILE A 17 14.83 -12.54 -2.37
N PHE A 18 14.04 -12.56 -3.45
CA PHE A 18 13.12 -11.47 -3.76
C PHE A 18 11.87 -11.48 -2.87
N PHE A 19 11.42 -12.66 -2.43
CA PHE A 19 10.42 -12.82 -1.38
C PHE A 19 10.92 -12.23 -0.05
N LEU A 20 12.11 -12.63 0.39
CA LEU A 20 12.70 -12.17 1.65
C LEU A 20 12.96 -10.65 1.65
N SER A 21 13.43 -10.12 0.52
CA SER A 21 13.55 -8.67 0.28
C SER A 21 12.22 -7.93 0.45
N GLY A 22 11.13 -8.47 -0.12
CA GLY A 22 9.79 -7.92 0.06
C GLY A 22 9.35 -7.91 1.52
N ALA A 23 9.62 -9.00 2.25
CA ALA A 23 9.33 -9.07 3.69
C ALA A 23 10.11 -8.01 4.48
N ALA A 24 11.41 -7.88 4.22
CA ALA A 24 12.26 -6.87 4.86
C ALA A 24 11.77 -5.45 4.57
N ALA A 25 11.44 -5.14 3.31
CA ALA A 25 10.92 -3.83 2.89
C ALA A 25 9.74 -3.36 3.74
N LEU A 26 8.75 -4.24 3.97
CA LEU A 26 7.55 -3.88 4.74
C LEU A 26 7.77 -3.88 6.25
N ILE A 27 8.71 -4.68 6.76
CA ILE A 27 9.15 -4.58 8.16
C ILE A 27 9.82 -3.22 8.39
N TYR A 28 10.67 -2.75 7.47
CA TYR A 28 11.25 -1.41 7.55
C TYR A 28 10.19 -0.33 7.54
N GLU A 29 9.26 -0.35 6.58
CA GLU A 29 8.20 0.64 6.46
C GLU A 29 7.40 0.77 7.76
N ILE A 30 6.95 -0.35 8.32
CA ILE A 30 6.17 -0.38 9.56
C ILE A 30 6.99 0.12 10.75
N SER A 31 8.23 -0.36 10.89
CA SER A 31 9.09 0.06 12.00
C SER A 31 9.44 1.55 11.92
N TRP A 32 9.84 2.04 10.75
CA TRP A 32 10.20 3.45 10.55
C TRP A 32 9.00 4.38 10.71
N SER A 33 7.82 3.97 10.23
CA SER A 33 6.57 4.70 10.46
C SER A 33 6.25 4.82 11.96
N ARG A 34 6.46 3.74 12.73
CA ARG A 34 6.33 3.80 14.19
C ARG A 34 7.38 4.70 14.85
N GLN A 35 8.64 4.64 14.43
CA GLN A 35 9.69 5.50 14.98
C GLN A 35 9.41 6.99 14.73
N ILE A 36 8.98 7.36 13.51
CA ILE A 36 8.58 8.73 13.21
C ILE A 36 7.32 9.14 13.95
N GLY A 37 6.35 8.23 14.07
CA GLY A 37 5.13 8.49 14.84
C GLY A 37 5.40 8.80 16.33
N LEU A 38 6.44 8.21 16.91
CA LEU A 38 6.91 8.54 18.27
C LEU A 38 7.55 9.94 18.33
N LEU A 39 8.21 10.39 17.26
CA LEU A 39 8.85 11.71 17.20
C LEU A 39 7.86 12.85 16.90
N PHE A 40 6.95 12.65 15.95
CA PHE A 40 6.05 13.70 15.44
C PHE A 40 4.62 13.62 16.00
N GLY A 41 4.30 12.54 16.70
CA GLY A 41 2.93 12.17 17.07
C GLY A 41 2.21 11.39 15.98
N HIS A 42 1.25 10.54 16.38
CA HIS A 42 0.44 9.72 15.48
C HIS A 42 -0.73 10.51 14.86
N THR A 43 -0.42 11.56 14.11
CA THR A 43 -1.42 12.33 13.34
C THR A 43 -1.53 11.81 11.91
N VAL A 44 -2.66 12.08 11.25
CA VAL A 44 -2.85 11.72 9.83
C VAL A 44 -1.85 12.47 8.93
N HIS A 45 -1.50 13.71 9.28
CA HIS A 45 -0.47 14.48 8.59
C HIS A 45 0.94 13.87 8.71
N ALA A 46 1.33 13.43 9.91
CA ALA A 46 2.63 12.78 10.11
C ALA A 46 2.72 11.44 9.35
N ALA A 47 1.66 10.62 9.39
CA ALA A 47 1.59 9.37 8.64
C ALA A 47 1.69 9.61 7.12
N ALA A 48 1.01 10.64 6.61
CA ALA A 48 1.05 11.04 5.22
C ALA A 48 2.45 11.47 4.77
N ILE A 49 3.16 12.25 5.58
CA ILE A 49 4.55 12.66 5.32
C ILE A 49 5.46 11.44 5.19
N VAL A 50 5.37 10.49 6.12
CA VAL A 50 6.18 9.27 6.11
C VAL A 50 5.93 8.48 4.84
N LEU A 51 4.66 8.24 4.52
CA LEU A 51 4.26 7.46 3.35
C LEU A 51 4.72 8.13 2.05
N ALA A 52 4.50 9.44 1.92
CA ALA A 52 4.92 10.23 0.76
C ALA A 52 6.44 10.18 0.58
N SER A 53 7.19 10.34 1.68
CA SER A 53 8.65 10.28 1.67
C SER A 53 9.16 8.92 1.23
N TYR A 54 8.54 7.85 1.74
CA TYR A 54 8.91 6.47 1.44
C TYR A 54 8.69 6.14 -0.04
N PHE A 55 7.51 6.44 -0.57
CA PHE A 55 7.21 6.19 -1.99
C PHE A 55 7.96 7.12 -2.94
N ALA A 56 8.21 8.38 -2.57
CA ALA A 56 9.01 9.28 -3.39
C ALA A 56 10.44 8.74 -3.55
N GLY A 57 11.06 8.24 -2.48
CA GLY A 57 12.36 7.59 -2.56
C GLY A 57 12.34 6.29 -3.35
N LEU A 58 11.31 5.44 -3.20
CA LEU A 58 11.13 4.25 -4.05
C LEU A 58 11.06 4.63 -5.54
N ALA A 59 10.32 5.68 -5.90
CA ALA A 59 10.22 6.16 -7.27
C ALA A 59 11.57 6.60 -7.85
N VAL A 60 12.36 7.35 -7.06
CA VAL A 60 13.75 7.68 -7.43
C VAL A 60 14.56 6.40 -7.61
N GLY A 61 14.43 5.45 -6.70
CA GLY A 61 15.04 4.12 -6.77
C GLY A 61 14.71 3.34 -8.04
N TYR A 62 13.45 3.35 -8.47
CA TYR A 62 13.04 2.67 -9.70
C TYR A 62 13.68 3.31 -10.95
N LEU A 63 13.85 4.64 -10.97
CA LEU A 63 14.55 5.35 -12.06
C LEU A 63 16.06 5.09 -12.03
N VAL A 64 16.68 5.08 -10.84
CA VAL A 64 18.09 4.71 -10.65
C VAL A 64 18.30 3.25 -11.09
N GLY A 65 17.40 2.35 -10.69
CA GLY A 65 17.39 0.95 -11.07
C GLY A 65 17.25 0.75 -12.57
N ALA A 66 16.35 1.50 -13.24
CA ALA A 66 16.26 1.49 -14.70
C ALA A 66 17.59 1.87 -15.37
N LYS A 67 18.33 2.83 -14.82
CA LYS A 67 19.65 3.21 -15.33
C LYS A 67 20.71 2.15 -15.02
N TRP A 68 20.74 1.65 -13.79
CA TRP A 68 21.71 0.65 -13.31
C TRP A 68 21.55 -0.69 -14.04
N SER A 69 20.32 -1.06 -14.45
CA SER A 69 20.07 -2.36 -15.09
C SER A 69 20.78 -2.46 -16.44
N SER A 70 21.09 -1.32 -17.04
CA SER A 70 21.83 -1.21 -18.30
C SER A 70 23.35 -1.02 -18.13
N ARG A 71 23.83 -0.79 -16.90
CA ARG A 71 25.23 -0.41 -16.62
C ARG A 71 25.97 -1.38 -15.71
N LEU A 72 25.24 -2.09 -14.86
CA LEU A 72 25.79 -3.01 -13.86
C LEU A 72 25.25 -4.42 -14.12
N PRO A 73 26.01 -5.48 -13.78
CA PRO A 73 25.47 -6.81 -13.67
C PRO A 73 24.26 -6.80 -12.71
N PRO A 74 23.08 -7.29 -13.12
CA PRO A 74 21.86 -7.07 -12.34
C PRO A 74 21.91 -7.62 -10.90
N LEU A 75 22.52 -8.78 -10.67
CA LEU A 75 22.67 -9.33 -9.32
C LEU A 75 23.66 -8.53 -8.45
N LEU A 76 24.69 -7.94 -9.07
CA LEU A 76 25.60 -7.04 -8.36
C LEU A 76 24.86 -5.76 -7.94
N GLY A 77 24.13 -5.13 -8.87
CA GLY A 77 23.32 -3.94 -8.56
C GLY A 77 22.26 -4.22 -7.49
N TYR A 78 21.63 -5.40 -7.53
CA TYR A 78 20.68 -5.85 -6.52
C TYR A 78 21.34 -6.01 -5.14
N GLY A 79 22.49 -6.70 -5.08
CA GLY A 79 23.21 -6.92 -3.83
C GLY A 79 23.72 -5.61 -3.20
N ILE A 80 24.22 -4.67 -4.01
CA ILE A 80 24.63 -3.34 -3.54
C ILE A 80 23.44 -2.60 -2.93
N ALA A 81 22.28 -2.66 -3.59
CA ALA A 81 21.06 -2.03 -3.10
C ALA A 81 20.62 -2.63 -1.75
N GLU A 82 20.51 -3.94 -1.64
CA GLU A 82 20.15 -4.61 -0.38
C GLU A 82 21.11 -4.28 0.78
N LEU A 83 22.42 -4.28 0.51
CA LEU A 83 23.42 -3.93 1.51
C LEU A 83 23.32 -2.46 1.94
N MET A 84 23.05 -1.55 1.00
CA MET A 84 22.84 -0.13 1.30
C MET A 84 21.60 0.08 2.18
N VAL A 85 20.50 -0.64 1.93
CA VAL A 85 19.31 -0.60 2.79
C VAL A 85 19.66 -1.08 4.20
N ALA A 86 20.33 -2.22 4.33
CA ALA A 86 20.71 -2.78 5.63
C ALA A 86 21.61 -1.83 6.42
N ALA A 87 22.63 -1.26 5.78
CA ALA A 87 23.54 -0.30 6.40
C ALA A 87 22.80 0.97 6.86
N TRP A 88 21.92 1.51 6.01
CA TRP A 88 21.17 2.72 6.32
C TRP A 88 20.11 2.48 7.42
N ALA A 89 19.48 1.30 7.44
CA ALA A 89 18.53 0.91 8.48
C ALA A 89 19.18 0.91 9.88
N CYS A 90 20.45 0.49 9.98
CA CYS A 90 21.22 0.57 11.22
C CYS A 90 21.54 2.01 11.65
N LEU A 91 21.64 2.94 10.69
CA LEU A 91 21.96 4.34 10.94
C LEU A 91 20.74 5.18 11.36
N ILE A 92 19.54 4.85 10.88
CA ILE A 92 18.29 5.61 11.15
C ILE A 92 18.08 5.91 12.64
N PRO A 93 18.17 4.94 13.58
CA PRO A 93 17.96 5.22 15.01
C PRO A 93 18.97 6.22 15.59
N VAL A 94 20.18 6.31 15.03
CA VAL A 94 21.19 7.30 15.44
C VAL A 94 20.79 8.69 14.94
N LEU A 95 20.39 8.80 13.66
CA LEU A 95 19.95 10.06 13.06
C LEU A 95 18.69 10.62 13.73
N LEU A 96 17.77 9.75 14.15
CA LEU A 96 16.59 10.16 14.91
C LEU A 96 16.97 10.74 16.28
N ARG A 97 17.90 10.11 17.02
CA ARG A 97 18.40 10.70 18.27
C ARG A 97 19.06 12.05 18.06
N TRP A 98 19.79 12.24 16.95
CA TRP A 98 20.38 13.53 16.62
C TRP A 98 19.32 14.60 16.33
N SER A 99 18.18 14.21 15.77
CA SER A 99 17.06 15.12 15.50
C SER A 99 16.37 15.64 16.77
N GLU A 100 16.57 14.99 17.92
CA GLU A 100 16.07 15.45 19.22
C GLU A 100 16.94 16.56 19.84
N SER A 101 18.08 16.91 19.21
CA SER A 101 18.89 18.05 19.64
C SER A 101 18.08 19.36 19.62
N PRO A 102 18.28 20.30 20.57
CA PRO A 102 17.45 21.51 20.67
C PRO A 102 17.38 22.32 19.37
N ALA A 103 18.49 22.37 18.62
CA ALA A 103 18.58 23.08 17.35
C ALA A 103 17.64 22.48 16.29
N ILE A 104 17.60 21.15 16.13
CA ILE A 104 16.74 20.50 15.12
C ILE A 104 15.30 20.40 15.63
N ALA A 105 15.13 20.10 16.93
CA ALA A 105 13.82 19.99 17.56
C ALA A 105 13.02 21.29 17.39
N ALA A 106 13.64 22.47 17.57
CA ALA A 106 12.97 23.76 17.37
C ALA A 106 12.37 23.94 15.96
N TRP A 107 12.99 23.37 14.93
CA TRP A 107 12.50 23.43 13.55
C TRP A 107 11.34 22.44 13.34
N LEU A 108 11.43 21.27 13.98
CA LEU A 108 10.44 20.18 13.88
C LEU A 108 9.22 20.37 14.79
N SER A 109 9.30 21.24 15.79
CA SER A 109 8.23 21.56 16.75
C SER A 109 7.74 23.01 16.69
N SER A 110 8.08 23.74 15.63
CA SER A 110 7.66 25.14 15.43
C SER A 110 6.14 25.33 15.61
N SER A 111 5.75 26.46 16.22
CA SER A 111 4.34 26.82 16.42
C SER A 111 3.59 27.11 15.12
N SER A 112 4.30 27.44 14.04
CA SER A 112 3.70 27.59 12.71
C SER A 112 3.42 26.22 12.12
N SER A 113 2.15 25.83 12.04
CA SER A 113 1.73 24.51 11.54
C SER A 113 2.25 24.22 10.12
N GLY A 114 2.22 25.23 9.22
CA GLY A 114 2.73 25.08 7.85
C GLY A 114 4.24 24.84 7.80
N TRP A 115 5.01 25.62 8.57
CA TRP A 115 6.46 25.44 8.65
C TRP A 115 6.82 24.10 9.27
N GLN A 116 6.17 23.74 10.38
CA GLN A 116 6.35 22.45 11.05
C GLN A 116 6.09 21.26 10.10
N THR A 117 5.02 21.33 9.30
CA THR A 117 4.69 20.30 8.31
C THR A 117 5.78 20.20 7.24
N ALA A 118 6.24 21.35 6.72
CA ALA A 118 7.27 21.40 5.69
C ALA A 118 8.62 20.86 6.18
N THR A 119 9.08 21.28 7.37
CA THR A 119 10.36 20.83 7.94
C THR A 119 10.32 19.34 8.26
N ARG A 120 9.22 18.82 8.82
CA ARG A 120 9.01 17.39 9.04
C ARG A 120 9.01 16.61 7.72
N ALA A 121 8.38 17.14 6.68
CA ALA A 121 8.37 16.52 5.36
C ALA A 121 9.76 16.42 4.74
N VAL A 122 10.53 17.52 4.74
CA VAL A 122 11.91 17.54 4.25
C VAL A 122 12.79 16.60 5.07
N PHE A 123 12.67 16.62 6.39
CA PHE A 123 13.43 15.73 7.27
C PHE A 123 13.14 14.24 6.99
N CYS A 124 11.86 13.84 6.94
CA CYS A 124 11.49 12.47 6.62
C CYS A 124 11.95 12.03 5.24
N PHE A 125 11.81 12.89 4.24
CA PHE A 125 12.25 12.61 2.89
C PHE A 125 13.76 12.36 2.86
N LEU A 126 14.57 13.27 3.41
CA LEU A 126 16.02 13.12 3.44
C LEU A 126 16.48 11.92 4.28
N LEU A 127 15.82 11.66 5.41
CA LEU A 127 16.13 10.53 6.28
C LEU A 127 15.91 9.19 5.57
N PHE A 128 14.81 9.04 4.82
CA PHE A 128 14.47 7.78 4.17
C PHE A 128 15.02 7.64 2.76
N LEU A 129 15.40 8.73 2.09
CA LEU A 129 15.78 8.73 0.68
C LEU A 129 16.85 7.68 0.34
N PRO A 130 17.96 7.50 1.09
CA PRO A 130 18.98 6.52 0.71
C PRO A 130 18.46 5.08 0.74
N ALA A 131 17.81 4.67 1.84
CA ALA A 131 17.27 3.32 1.95
C ALA A 131 16.13 3.05 0.97
N THR A 132 15.21 4.01 0.80
CA THR A 132 14.05 3.84 -0.09
C THR A 132 14.43 3.88 -1.56
N THR A 133 15.43 4.68 -1.93
CA THR A 133 16.05 4.61 -3.26
C THR A 133 16.65 3.23 -3.50
N ALA A 134 17.40 2.70 -2.54
CA ALA A 134 17.98 1.37 -2.66
C ALA A 134 16.90 0.27 -2.76
N LEU A 135 15.84 0.32 -1.95
CA LEU A 135 14.69 -0.58 -2.09
C LEU A 135 14.06 -0.50 -3.49
N GLY A 136 13.92 0.71 -4.06
CA GLY A 136 13.38 0.89 -5.41
C GLY A 136 14.28 0.34 -6.53
N VAL A 137 15.59 0.20 -6.31
CA VAL A 137 16.52 -0.39 -7.30
C VAL A 137 16.29 -1.89 -7.48
N THR A 138 15.81 -2.60 -6.45
CA THR A 138 15.76 -4.07 -6.40
C THR A 138 14.91 -4.69 -7.52
N LEU A 139 13.69 -4.20 -7.75
CA LEU A 139 12.77 -4.76 -8.75
C LEU A 139 13.28 -4.60 -10.20
N PRO A 140 13.76 -3.42 -10.65
CA PRO A 140 14.40 -3.27 -11.97
C PRO A 140 15.58 -4.21 -12.18
N MET A 141 16.44 -4.40 -11.17
CA MET A 141 17.56 -5.34 -11.25
C MET A 141 17.07 -6.78 -11.41
N MET A 142 16.11 -7.20 -10.58
CA MET A 142 15.58 -8.56 -10.63
C MET A 142 14.86 -8.83 -11.96
N ALA A 143 14.12 -7.85 -12.48
CA ALA A 143 13.47 -7.94 -13.78
C ALA A 143 14.49 -8.15 -14.91
N GLU A 144 15.57 -7.35 -14.93
CA GLU A 144 16.64 -7.51 -15.90
C GLU A 144 17.30 -8.89 -15.79
N PHE A 145 17.63 -9.33 -14.57
CA PHE A 145 18.25 -10.62 -14.34
C PHE A 145 17.43 -11.80 -14.88
N LEU A 146 16.12 -11.81 -14.63
CA LEU A 146 15.23 -12.92 -15.00
C LEU A 146 15.02 -13.02 -16.52
N THR A 147 15.11 -11.89 -17.24
CA THR A 147 14.99 -11.87 -18.71
C THR A 147 16.29 -12.23 -19.42
N LEU A 148 17.45 -11.89 -18.84
CA LEU A 148 18.77 -12.25 -19.39
C LEU A 148 19.07 -13.75 -19.41
N GLN A 149 18.31 -14.59 -18.69
CA GLN A 149 18.55 -16.04 -18.65
C GLN A 149 18.26 -16.77 -19.96
N ARG A 150 17.57 -16.16 -20.94
CA ARG A 150 17.07 -16.88 -22.13
C ARG A 150 17.25 -16.18 -23.49
N ASN A 151 18.10 -15.15 -23.56
CA ASN A 151 18.52 -14.47 -24.80
C ASN A 151 17.42 -13.82 -25.67
N ARG A 152 16.26 -13.44 -25.11
CA ARG A 152 15.21 -12.71 -25.82
C ARG A 152 14.70 -11.53 -24.99
N GLY A 153 14.27 -10.43 -25.62
CA GLY A 153 13.77 -9.23 -24.94
C GLY A 153 12.48 -9.46 -24.12
N MET A 154 12.02 -8.44 -23.40
CA MET A 154 10.81 -8.47 -22.55
C MET A 154 9.51 -8.75 -23.33
N THR A 155 9.54 -8.63 -24.66
CA THR A 155 8.46 -9.03 -25.58
C THR A 155 8.13 -10.52 -25.55
N ASP A 156 9.06 -11.39 -25.13
CA ASP A 156 8.79 -12.82 -24.96
C ASP A 156 7.82 -13.04 -23.78
N VAL A 157 6.72 -13.73 -24.06
CA VAL A 157 5.68 -14.06 -23.09
C VAL A 157 6.25 -14.76 -21.85
N ILE A 158 7.26 -15.63 -22.01
CA ILE A 158 7.88 -16.36 -20.90
C ILE A 158 8.61 -15.38 -19.97
N ASN A 159 9.34 -14.42 -20.53
CA ASN A 159 10.09 -13.41 -19.78
C ASN A 159 9.16 -12.46 -19.04
N ALA A 160 8.11 -11.97 -19.72
CA ALA A 160 7.08 -11.16 -19.08
C ALA A 160 6.44 -11.91 -17.90
N THR A 161 6.10 -13.19 -18.06
CA THR A 161 5.52 -14.01 -16.98
C THR A 161 6.49 -14.16 -15.80
N ARG A 162 7.79 -14.32 -16.03
CA ARG A 162 8.78 -14.41 -14.93
C ARG A 162 8.86 -13.13 -14.11
N VAL A 163 8.85 -11.97 -14.77
CA VAL A 163 8.88 -10.67 -14.10
C VAL A 163 7.58 -10.42 -13.33
N SER A 164 6.43 -10.73 -13.92
CA SER A 164 5.13 -10.66 -13.23
C SER A 164 5.09 -11.56 -11.99
N LEU A 165 5.62 -12.80 -12.11
CA LEU A 165 5.71 -13.73 -10.99
C LEU A 165 6.69 -13.24 -9.93
N ALA A 166 7.83 -12.67 -10.31
CA ALA A 166 8.79 -12.09 -9.37
C ALA A 166 8.15 -10.97 -8.54
N TYR A 167 7.42 -10.07 -9.19
CA TYR A 167 6.66 -9.03 -8.51
C TYR A 167 5.60 -9.61 -7.56
N ALA A 168 4.88 -10.64 -7.98
CA ALA A 168 3.91 -11.33 -7.11
C ALA A 168 4.58 -11.96 -5.88
N VAL A 169 5.73 -12.62 -6.06
CA VAL A 169 6.51 -13.24 -4.99
C VAL A 169 7.05 -12.19 -4.02
N ASN A 170 7.56 -11.06 -4.52
CA ASN A 170 7.99 -9.94 -3.68
C ASN A 170 6.82 -9.33 -2.90
N THR A 171 5.66 -9.18 -3.53
CA THR A 171 4.43 -8.69 -2.88
C THR A 171 3.90 -9.67 -1.83
N ALA A 172 4.02 -10.98 -2.07
CA ALA A 172 3.70 -12.01 -1.08
C ALA A 172 4.69 -12.01 0.09
N GLY A 173 5.97 -11.73 -0.17
CA GLY A 173 6.97 -11.48 0.85
C GLY A 173 6.60 -10.27 1.71
N ALA A 174 6.26 -9.16 1.07
CA ALA A 174 5.77 -7.93 1.69
C ALA A 174 4.58 -8.19 2.63
N LEU A 175 3.59 -8.96 2.16
CA LEU A 175 2.46 -9.42 2.98
C LEU A 175 2.92 -10.14 4.26
N VAL A 176 3.83 -11.11 4.13
CA VAL A 176 4.38 -11.83 5.29
C VAL A 176 5.17 -10.88 6.21
N GLY A 177 5.92 -9.94 5.64
CA GLY A 177 6.61 -8.88 6.37
C GLY A 177 5.65 -8.02 7.21
N VAL A 178 4.52 -7.60 6.63
CA VAL A 178 3.48 -6.83 7.35
C VAL A 178 2.91 -7.61 8.52
N LEU A 179 2.52 -8.88 8.29
CA LEU A 179 1.97 -9.74 9.33
C LEU A 179 2.99 -9.97 10.45
N PHE A 180 4.22 -10.31 10.08
CA PHE A 180 5.27 -10.62 11.04
C PHE A 180 5.71 -9.38 11.82
N ALA A 181 5.81 -8.22 11.17
CA ALA A 181 6.08 -6.95 11.86
C ALA A 181 4.97 -6.60 12.86
N THR A 182 3.72 -6.60 12.39
CA THR A 182 2.57 -6.08 13.14
C THR A 182 2.21 -6.96 14.34
N TYR A 183 2.18 -8.28 14.15
CA TYR A 183 1.68 -9.21 15.17
C TYR A 183 2.79 -9.84 16.02
N PHE A 184 4.05 -9.80 15.58
CA PHE A 184 5.14 -10.48 16.28
C PHE A 184 6.30 -9.55 16.60
N LEU A 185 7.02 -9.03 15.60
CA LEU A 185 8.29 -8.34 15.86
C LEU A 185 8.13 -7.08 16.71
N LEU A 186 7.16 -6.22 16.40
CA LEU A 186 6.96 -4.99 17.16
C LEU A 186 6.62 -5.24 18.63
N VAL A 187 5.93 -6.35 18.93
CA VAL A 187 5.50 -6.72 20.29
C VAL A 187 6.62 -7.41 21.04
N VAL A 188 7.34 -8.34 20.40
CA VAL A 188 8.33 -9.22 21.04
C VAL A 188 9.69 -8.55 21.18
N VAL A 189 10.19 -7.94 20.11
CA VAL A 189 11.56 -7.37 20.07
C VAL A 189 11.57 -5.84 20.05
N GLY A 190 10.41 -5.22 19.88
CA GLY A 190 10.26 -3.77 19.84
C GLY A 190 10.57 -3.15 18.48
N VAL A 191 10.27 -1.85 18.37
CA VAL A 191 10.29 -1.12 17.09
C VAL A 191 11.68 -1.10 16.44
N ARG A 192 12.72 -0.68 17.18
CA ARG A 192 14.09 -0.55 16.63
C ARG A 192 14.68 -1.89 16.22
N THR A 193 14.55 -2.91 17.08
CA THR A 193 15.09 -4.25 16.82
C THR A 193 14.42 -4.89 15.61
N SER A 194 13.14 -4.60 15.35
CA SER A 194 12.46 -5.04 14.13
C SER A 194 13.18 -4.55 12.86
N SER A 195 13.68 -3.31 12.83
CA SER A 195 14.49 -2.81 11.70
C SER A 195 15.81 -3.56 11.57
N TYR A 196 16.46 -3.93 12.68
CA TYR A 196 17.72 -4.68 12.64
C TYR A 196 17.52 -6.11 12.15
N VAL A 197 16.41 -6.75 12.51
CA VAL A 197 16.04 -8.07 11.95
C VAL A 197 15.87 -7.98 10.43
N ALA A 198 15.15 -6.96 9.95
CA ALA A 198 15.02 -6.71 8.51
C ALA A 198 16.38 -6.42 7.85
N ALA A 199 17.28 -5.68 8.51
CA ALA A 199 18.67 -5.46 8.06
C ALA A 199 19.46 -6.76 7.92
N GLY A 200 19.28 -7.70 8.85
CA GLY A 200 19.83 -9.05 8.74
C GLY A 200 19.33 -9.77 7.49
N VAL A 201 18.01 -9.75 7.25
CA VAL A 201 17.39 -10.37 6.07
C VAL A 201 17.90 -9.75 4.76
N SER A 202 17.95 -8.42 4.67
CA SER A 202 18.53 -7.70 3.51
C SER A 202 20.00 -8.04 3.30
N THR A 203 20.80 -8.13 4.37
CA THR A 203 22.21 -8.54 4.29
C THR A 203 22.35 -9.97 3.75
N THR A 204 21.50 -10.90 4.19
CA THR A 204 21.46 -12.27 3.64
C THR A 204 21.10 -12.25 2.15
N CYS A 205 20.13 -11.44 1.74
CA CYS A 205 19.78 -11.27 0.32
C CYS A 205 20.95 -10.70 -0.50
N ALA A 206 21.67 -9.71 0.05
CA ALA A 206 22.85 -9.12 -0.59
C ALA A 206 23.96 -10.14 -0.80
N VAL A 207 24.32 -10.89 0.25
CA VAL A 207 25.35 -11.94 0.20
C VAL A 207 24.96 -13.02 -0.82
N ALA A 208 23.72 -13.50 -0.80
CA ALA A 208 23.23 -14.47 -1.76
C ALA A 208 23.31 -13.95 -3.20
N ALA A 209 22.92 -12.68 -3.44
CA ALA A 209 23.01 -12.06 -4.75
C ALA A 209 24.45 -11.92 -5.25
N PHE A 210 25.40 -11.54 -4.38
CA PHE A 210 26.82 -11.48 -4.71
C PHE A 210 27.41 -12.87 -5.02
N MET A 211 27.11 -13.88 -4.20
CA MET A 211 27.54 -15.26 -4.45
C MET A 211 27.01 -15.78 -5.81
N LEU A 212 25.74 -15.51 -6.11
CA LEU A 212 25.14 -15.87 -7.40
C LEU A 212 25.77 -15.11 -8.58
N SER A 213 26.12 -13.84 -8.38
CA SER A 213 26.82 -13.03 -9.38
C SER A 213 28.21 -13.60 -9.69
N LEU A 214 28.97 -13.95 -8.65
CA LEU A 214 30.32 -14.53 -8.77
C LEU A 214 30.28 -15.91 -9.45
N TRP A 215 29.37 -16.79 -9.03
CA TRP A 215 29.21 -18.13 -9.63
C TRP A 215 28.89 -18.07 -11.12
N LYS A 216 28.11 -17.08 -11.55
CA LYS A 216 27.76 -16.88 -12.96
C LYS A 216 28.92 -16.26 -13.75
N ALA A 217 29.71 -15.37 -13.15
CA ALA A 217 30.92 -14.83 -13.74
C ALA A 217 31.96 -15.94 -13.99
N ASP A 218 32.14 -16.83 -13.02
CA ASP A 218 33.05 -17.98 -13.09
C ASP A 218 32.63 -18.96 -14.20
N LYS A 219 31.32 -19.24 -14.33
CA LYS A 219 30.79 -20.06 -15.44
C LYS A 219 30.84 -19.39 -16.82
N ARG A 220 30.79 -18.04 -16.89
CA ARG A 220 31.00 -17.29 -18.14
C ARG A 220 32.47 -17.10 -18.50
N GLY A 221 33.39 -17.38 -17.57
CA GLY A 221 34.85 -17.35 -17.76
C GLY A 221 35.43 -18.35 -18.76
N ARG A 222 34.60 -18.99 -19.62
CA ARG A 222 35.05 -19.89 -20.70
C ARG A 222 34.52 -19.59 -22.09
N THR A 223 33.60 -18.64 -22.29
CA THR A 223 33.16 -18.28 -23.64
C THR A 223 32.59 -16.85 -23.72
N VAL A 224 33.26 -16.05 -24.56
CA VAL A 224 32.88 -14.77 -25.16
C VAL A 224 33.22 -13.49 -24.37
N LYS A 225 34.31 -12.87 -24.84
CA LYS A 225 34.70 -11.47 -24.59
C LYS A 225 33.58 -10.51 -25.00
N SER A 226 33.28 -9.60 -24.09
CA SER A 226 32.92 -8.17 -24.18
C SER A 226 32.47 -7.46 -25.49
N GLU A 227 32.04 -8.14 -26.56
CA GLU A 227 31.54 -7.47 -27.79
C GLU A 227 30.00 -7.42 -27.89
N GLU A 228 29.27 -8.17 -27.06
CA GLU A 228 27.79 -8.21 -27.10
C GLU A 228 27.07 -7.07 -26.36
N PHE A 229 27.78 -6.24 -25.61
CA PHE A 229 27.15 -5.18 -24.80
C PHE A 229 26.93 -3.86 -25.58
N ASP A 230 27.72 -3.60 -26.63
CA ASP A 230 27.61 -2.38 -27.44
C ASP A 230 26.73 -2.54 -28.70
N SER A 231 26.60 -3.74 -29.27
CA SER A 231 25.88 -3.97 -30.54
C SER A 231 24.35 -3.96 -30.40
N ARG A 232 23.79 -4.06 -29.18
CA ARG A 232 22.33 -4.01 -28.93
C ARG A 232 21.76 -2.60 -28.80
N ARG A 233 22.58 -1.55 -28.98
CA ARG A 233 22.15 -0.14 -28.88
C ARG A 233 21.39 0.38 -30.10
N SER A 234 21.43 -0.34 -31.23
CA SER A 234 20.82 0.15 -32.47
C SER A 234 19.56 -0.64 -32.85
N THR A 235 18.51 0.12 -33.15
CA THR A 235 17.18 -0.24 -33.66
C THR A 235 16.06 -0.47 -32.61
N LEU A 236 15.07 0.44 -32.71
CA LEU A 236 13.76 0.52 -32.02
C LEU A 236 13.71 1.23 -30.66
N SER A 237 13.93 2.55 -30.71
CA SER A 237 13.55 3.52 -29.68
C SER A 237 12.04 3.80 -29.65
N SER A 238 11.22 2.79 -29.31
CA SER A 238 9.77 3.00 -29.20
C SER A 238 9.40 3.38 -27.76
N ARG A 239 9.47 4.69 -27.40
CA ARG A 239 9.01 5.16 -26.09
C ARG A 239 7.65 4.52 -25.76
N PRO A 240 7.40 4.10 -24.50
CA PRO A 240 6.11 3.52 -24.13
C PRO A 240 5.00 4.46 -24.59
N SER A 241 4.01 3.91 -25.30
CA SER A 241 2.91 4.71 -25.81
C SER A 241 2.27 5.48 -24.65
N PHE A 242 1.94 6.75 -24.90
CA PHE A 242 1.31 7.63 -23.91
C PHE A 242 0.10 6.97 -23.23
N SER A 243 -0.65 6.13 -23.97
CA SER A 243 -1.80 5.39 -23.43
C SER A 243 -1.44 4.45 -22.27
N TRP A 244 -0.29 3.77 -22.33
CA TRP A 244 0.18 2.88 -21.27
C TRP A 244 0.74 3.64 -20.07
N LEU A 245 1.37 4.78 -20.29
CA LEU A 245 1.81 5.67 -19.21
C LEU A 245 0.61 6.19 -18.41
N VAL A 246 -0.45 6.63 -19.09
CA VAL A 246 -1.70 7.08 -18.45
C VAL A 246 -2.35 5.94 -17.68
N LEU A 247 -2.42 4.74 -18.25
CA LEU A 247 -3.01 3.58 -17.56
C LEU A 247 -2.22 3.20 -16.30
N VAL A 248 -0.89 3.24 -16.35
CA VAL A 248 -0.01 2.97 -15.20
C VAL A 248 -0.14 4.07 -14.15
N ALA A 249 -0.20 5.33 -14.55
CA ALA A 249 -0.44 6.45 -13.64
C ALA A 249 -1.79 6.31 -12.93
N LEU A 250 -2.85 6.00 -13.68
CA LEU A 250 -4.20 5.76 -13.14
C LEU A 250 -4.22 4.54 -12.22
N SER A 251 -3.55 3.45 -12.60
CA SER A 251 -3.43 2.24 -11.78
C SER A 251 -2.74 2.53 -10.46
N GLY A 252 -1.58 3.18 -10.50
CA GLY A 252 -0.87 3.62 -9.30
C GLY A 252 -1.73 4.48 -8.40
N PHE A 253 -2.26 5.59 -8.93
CA PHE A 253 -3.12 6.52 -8.18
C PHE A 253 -4.33 5.81 -7.57
N GLY A 254 -5.07 5.08 -8.39
CA GLY A 254 -6.33 4.48 -8.02
C GLY A 254 -6.18 3.32 -7.04
N ILE A 255 -5.18 2.45 -7.20
CA ILE A 255 -4.96 1.32 -6.28
C ILE A 255 -4.64 1.85 -4.87
N LEU A 256 -3.68 2.75 -4.73
CA LEU A 256 -3.30 3.29 -3.41
C LEU A 256 -4.40 4.19 -2.82
N ALA A 257 -5.15 4.91 -3.65
CA ALA A 257 -6.34 5.61 -3.20
C ALA A 257 -7.40 4.63 -2.68
N PHE A 258 -7.66 3.54 -3.39
CA PHE A 258 -8.60 2.50 -2.93
C PHE A 258 -8.16 1.86 -1.63
N GLU A 259 -6.87 1.61 -1.40
CA GLU A 259 -6.38 1.10 -0.12
C GLU A 259 -6.81 2.01 1.05
N VAL A 260 -6.62 3.33 0.89
CA VAL A 260 -7.05 4.32 1.89
C VAL A 260 -8.58 4.36 2.01
N LEU A 261 -9.31 4.30 0.91
CA LEU A 261 -10.78 4.33 0.96
C LEU A 261 -11.36 3.06 1.59
N TYR A 262 -10.80 1.87 1.31
CA TYR A 262 -11.23 0.61 1.91
C TYR A 262 -10.94 0.58 3.41
N THR A 263 -9.74 0.98 3.84
CA THR A 263 -9.44 1.07 5.28
C THR A 263 -10.40 2.02 6.00
N ARG A 264 -10.78 3.13 5.36
CA ARG A 264 -11.78 4.08 5.89
C ARG A 264 -13.20 3.50 5.89
N MET A 265 -13.59 2.79 4.84
CA MET A 265 -14.89 2.13 4.76
C MET A 265 -15.05 1.07 5.85
N PHE A 266 -14.04 0.21 6.07
CA PHE A 266 -14.08 -0.79 7.14
C PHE A 266 -14.05 -0.16 8.54
N SER A 267 -13.42 1.00 8.71
CA SER A 267 -13.41 1.71 9.99
C SER A 267 -14.80 2.21 10.44
N LEU A 268 -15.80 2.21 9.54
CA LEU A 268 -17.19 2.53 9.88
C LEU A 268 -17.90 1.41 10.65
N VAL A 269 -17.41 0.18 10.56
CA VAL A 269 -18.13 -1.02 11.00
C VAL A 269 -17.29 -1.88 11.95
N PHE A 270 -15.96 -1.85 11.83
CA PHE A 270 -15.06 -2.52 12.76
C PHE A 270 -14.74 -1.67 14.00
N HIS A 271 -14.32 -2.32 15.08
CA HIS A 271 -13.93 -1.68 16.35
C HIS A 271 -12.60 -0.90 16.28
N ASN A 272 -12.13 -0.55 15.08
CA ASN A 272 -10.88 0.19 14.84
C ASN A 272 -9.67 -0.37 15.61
N SER A 273 -9.53 -1.70 15.63
CA SER A 273 -8.39 -2.37 16.27
C SER A 273 -7.24 -2.56 15.29
N THR A 274 -6.02 -2.73 15.83
CA THR A 274 -4.83 -3.09 15.05
C THR A 274 -5.03 -4.36 14.23
N TYR A 275 -5.80 -5.33 14.75
CA TYR A 275 -6.13 -6.57 14.06
C TYR A 275 -6.99 -6.33 12.81
N THR A 276 -8.07 -5.57 12.95
CA THR A 276 -9.01 -5.32 11.85
C THR A 276 -8.45 -4.41 10.77
N PHE A 277 -7.59 -3.45 11.15
CA PHE A 277 -6.87 -2.62 10.18
C PHE A 277 -5.82 -3.44 9.43
N GLY A 278 -5.07 -4.30 10.14
CA GLY A 278 -4.10 -5.22 9.55
C GLY A 278 -4.74 -6.14 8.51
N ALA A 279 -5.94 -6.67 8.79
CA ALA A 279 -6.67 -7.55 7.86
C ALA A 279 -6.92 -6.89 6.48
N VAL A 280 -7.30 -5.61 6.44
CA VAL A 280 -7.52 -4.88 5.19
C VAL A 280 -6.25 -4.79 4.36
N VAL A 281 -5.15 -4.32 4.96
CA VAL A 281 -3.85 -4.22 4.26
C VAL A 281 -3.34 -5.59 3.82
N THR A 282 -3.44 -6.60 4.67
CA THR A 282 -3.07 -7.99 4.37
C THR A 282 -3.81 -8.51 3.15
N ILE A 283 -5.13 -8.39 3.13
CA ILE A 283 -5.94 -8.88 2.00
C ILE A 283 -5.70 -8.04 0.75
N PHE A 284 -5.48 -6.73 0.90
CA PHE A 284 -5.14 -5.84 -0.20
C PHE A 284 -3.85 -6.27 -0.91
N LEU A 285 -2.77 -6.49 -0.16
CA LEU A 285 -1.48 -6.97 -0.69
C LEU A 285 -1.59 -8.39 -1.28
N ALA A 286 -2.31 -9.29 -0.61
CA ALA A 286 -2.57 -10.63 -1.12
C ALA A 286 -3.29 -10.59 -2.48
N SER A 287 -4.23 -9.66 -2.63
CA SER A 287 -4.99 -9.47 -3.87
C SER A 287 -4.13 -8.88 -4.99
N LEU A 288 -3.24 -7.94 -4.69
CA LEU A 288 -2.26 -7.44 -5.66
C LEU A 288 -1.32 -8.55 -6.14
N ALA A 289 -0.83 -9.40 -5.22
CA ALA A 289 0.00 -10.56 -5.57
C ALA A 289 -0.78 -11.57 -6.44
N ALA A 290 -2.04 -11.86 -6.08
CA ALA A 290 -2.93 -12.71 -6.85
C ALA A 290 -3.19 -12.14 -8.25
N GLY A 291 -3.40 -10.82 -8.37
CA GLY A 291 -3.58 -10.12 -9.63
C GLY A 291 -2.35 -10.21 -10.52
N ALA A 292 -1.15 -10.08 -9.95
CA ALA A 292 0.09 -10.26 -10.69
C ALA A 292 0.31 -11.71 -11.17
N ILE A 293 -0.04 -12.72 -10.37
CA ILE A 293 -0.04 -14.13 -10.79
C ILE A 293 -1.06 -14.36 -11.91
N LEU A 294 -2.27 -13.81 -11.76
CA LEU A 294 -3.35 -13.95 -12.73
C LEU A 294 -2.98 -13.31 -14.06
N ALA A 295 -2.36 -12.12 -14.05
CA ALA A 295 -1.78 -11.50 -15.23
C ALA A 295 -0.70 -12.39 -15.87
N ALA A 296 0.21 -12.94 -15.05
CA ALA A 296 1.29 -13.80 -15.51
C ALA A 296 0.78 -15.07 -16.23
N TRP A 297 -0.35 -15.61 -15.79
CA TRP A 297 -1.03 -16.77 -16.38
C TRP A 297 -1.84 -16.39 -17.63
N LEU A 298 -2.72 -15.39 -17.53
CA LEU A 298 -3.65 -14.99 -18.60
C LEU A 298 -2.96 -14.35 -19.79
N GLN A 299 -1.85 -13.63 -19.58
CA GLN A 299 -1.10 -13.01 -20.68
C GLN A 299 -0.44 -14.03 -21.62
N ARG A 300 -0.46 -15.34 -21.27
CA ARG A 300 -0.03 -16.42 -22.15
C ARG A 300 -1.09 -16.81 -23.18
N ARG A 301 -2.37 -16.55 -22.87
CA ARG A 301 -3.52 -17.01 -23.66
C ARG A 301 -4.23 -15.88 -24.40
N TYR A 302 -4.14 -14.66 -23.88
CA TYR A 302 -4.92 -13.52 -24.38
C TYR A 302 -4.03 -12.33 -24.76
N SER A 303 -4.57 -11.46 -25.62
CA SER A 303 -3.97 -10.18 -25.99
C SER A 303 -3.84 -9.27 -24.77
N VAL A 304 -2.67 -8.64 -24.60
CA VAL A 304 -2.37 -7.78 -23.43
C VAL A 304 -3.30 -6.57 -23.35
N GLU A 305 -3.61 -5.94 -24.49
CA GLU A 305 -4.53 -4.79 -24.56
C GLU A 305 -5.95 -5.18 -24.13
N GLY A 306 -6.55 -6.19 -24.75
CA GLY A 306 -7.86 -6.69 -24.35
C GLY A 306 -7.91 -7.17 -22.89
N LEU A 307 -6.85 -7.79 -22.39
CA LEU A 307 -6.77 -8.26 -21.00
C LEU A 307 -6.67 -7.09 -20.01
N ALA A 308 -5.88 -6.06 -20.32
CA ALA A 308 -5.79 -4.85 -19.50
C ALA A 308 -7.10 -4.07 -19.51
N GLY A 309 -7.76 -3.97 -20.67
CA GLY A 309 -9.08 -3.36 -20.80
C GLY A 309 -10.15 -4.10 -20.00
N TRP A 310 -10.15 -5.44 -20.08
CA TRP A 310 -11.03 -6.28 -19.29
C TRP A 310 -10.77 -6.12 -17.79
N ALA A 311 -9.51 -6.19 -17.35
CA ALA A 311 -9.13 -6.07 -15.94
C ALA A 311 -9.52 -4.71 -15.33
N ALA A 312 -9.30 -3.60 -16.07
CA ALA A 312 -9.68 -2.27 -15.62
C ALA A 312 -11.21 -2.08 -15.57
N GLY A 313 -11.93 -2.52 -16.61
CA GLY A 313 -13.39 -2.41 -16.67
C GLY A 313 -14.12 -3.31 -15.67
N SER A 314 -13.72 -4.58 -15.56
CA SER A 314 -14.29 -5.53 -14.60
C SER A 314 -13.88 -5.19 -13.17
N GLY A 315 -12.66 -4.68 -12.95
CA GLY A 315 -12.21 -4.16 -11.66
C GLY A 315 -13.06 -2.99 -11.18
N ALA A 316 -13.36 -2.02 -12.05
CA ALA A 316 -14.24 -0.90 -11.72
C ALA A 316 -15.68 -1.34 -11.36
N LEU A 317 -16.23 -2.29 -12.13
CA LEU A 317 -17.52 -2.92 -11.82
C LEU A 317 -17.48 -3.64 -10.46
N ALA A 318 -16.45 -4.45 -10.24
CA ALA A 318 -16.26 -5.19 -8.99
C ALA A 318 -16.10 -4.26 -7.79
N THR A 319 -15.45 -3.10 -7.95
CA THR A 319 -15.36 -2.09 -6.87
C THR A 319 -16.73 -1.54 -6.53
N THR A 320 -17.55 -1.23 -7.54
CA THR A 320 -18.91 -0.71 -7.32
C THR A 320 -19.79 -1.75 -6.62
N VAL A 321 -19.71 -3.02 -7.06
CA VAL A 321 -20.37 -4.15 -6.39
C VAL A 321 -19.84 -4.32 -4.97
N SER A 322 -18.53 -4.16 -4.73
CA SER A 322 -17.95 -4.31 -3.39
C SER A 322 -18.52 -3.34 -2.37
N VAL A 323 -18.77 -2.08 -2.78
CA VAL A 323 -19.40 -1.07 -1.93
C VAL A 323 -20.83 -1.47 -1.58
N LEU A 324 -21.61 -1.89 -2.57
CA LEU A 324 -22.99 -2.35 -2.38
C LEU A 324 -23.05 -3.59 -1.47
N THR A 325 -22.19 -4.56 -1.70
CA THR A 325 -22.07 -5.77 -0.88
C THR A 325 -21.68 -5.43 0.55
N PHE A 326 -20.72 -4.53 0.76
CA PHE A 326 -20.33 -4.08 2.09
C PHE A 326 -21.51 -3.46 2.85
N VAL A 327 -22.24 -2.54 2.22
CA VAL A 327 -23.41 -1.90 2.84
C VAL A 327 -24.52 -2.92 3.10
N ALA A 328 -24.80 -3.81 2.16
CA ALA A 328 -25.84 -4.83 2.30
C ALA A 328 -25.56 -5.83 3.44
N LEU A 329 -24.30 -6.28 3.58
CA LEU A 329 -23.91 -7.26 4.59
C LEU A 329 -23.77 -6.66 5.99
N THR A 330 -23.41 -5.39 6.10
CA THR A 330 -23.15 -4.75 7.40
C THR A 330 -24.31 -3.90 7.90
N GLY A 331 -25.11 -3.36 6.99
CA GLY A 331 -26.08 -2.30 7.28
C GLY A 331 -25.44 -1.09 7.98
N LEU A 332 -24.12 -0.91 7.86
CA LEU A 332 -23.31 0.07 8.60
C LEU A 332 -23.48 0.01 10.13
N ASN A 333 -23.74 -1.18 10.67
CA ASN A 333 -23.71 -1.44 12.12
C ASN A 333 -22.34 -1.99 12.53
N TYR A 334 -22.04 -2.00 13.84
CA TYR A 334 -20.89 -2.72 14.35
C TYR A 334 -20.94 -4.19 13.91
N TYR A 335 -19.89 -4.64 13.26
CA TYR A 335 -19.79 -6.02 12.82
C TYR A 335 -19.49 -6.91 14.02
N SER A 336 -20.34 -7.90 14.23
CA SER A 336 -20.13 -8.96 15.20
C SER A 336 -20.39 -10.30 14.51
N TYR A 337 -19.47 -11.25 14.67
CA TYR A 337 -19.63 -12.60 14.14
C TYR A 337 -19.14 -13.62 15.16
N GLY A 338 -20.01 -14.59 15.49
CA GLY A 338 -19.75 -15.57 16.54
C GLY A 338 -19.72 -14.95 17.95
N GLU A 339 -19.40 -15.79 18.92
CA GLU A 339 -19.37 -15.44 20.35
C GLU A 339 -17.95 -15.31 20.91
N SER A 340 -16.94 -15.78 20.15
CA SER A 340 -15.53 -15.74 20.54
C SER A 340 -14.73 -14.75 19.69
N PHE A 341 -13.62 -14.26 20.25
CA PHE A 341 -12.71 -13.35 19.55
C PHE A 341 -12.13 -13.95 18.27
N SER A 342 -11.84 -15.26 18.24
CA SER A 342 -11.32 -15.94 17.05
C SER A 342 -12.37 -16.05 15.94
N GLN A 343 -13.63 -16.33 16.29
CA GLN A 343 -14.73 -16.31 15.33
C GLN A 343 -14.94 -14.90 14.77
N TYR A 344 -14.95 -13.88 15.64
CA TYR A 344 -15.05 -12.49 15.21
C TYR A 344 -13.96 -12.15 14.20
N LEU A 345 -12.71 -12.49 14.51
CA LEU A 345 -11.57 -12.24 13.63
C LEU A 345 -11.73 -12.98 12.30
N GLY A 346 -12.06 -14.27 12.33
CA GLY A 346 -12.31 -15.06 11.11
C GLY A 346 -13.43 -14.49 10.24
N GLY A 347 -14.54 -14.07 10.84
CA GLY A 347 -15.64 -13.41 10.15
C GLY A 347 -15.26 -12.05 9.56
N ALA A 348 -14.44 -11.27 10.27
CA ALA A 348 -13.94 -9.98 9.78
C ALA A 348 -13.00 -10.18 8.58
N PHE A 349 -12.08 -11.14 8.66
CA PHE A 349 -11.20 -11.51 7.54
C PHE A 349 -12.02 -11.94 6.32
N LEU A 350 -13.03 -12.80 6.50
CA LEU A 350 -13.88 -13.26 5.40
C LEU A 350 -14.63 -12.08 4.73
N LEU A 351 -15.20 -11.17 5.53
CA LEU A 351 -15.86 -9.98 4.99
C LEU A 351 -14.89 -9.12 4.16
N VAL A 352 -13.67 -8.90 4.65
CA VAL A 352 -12.65 -8.15 3.92
C VAL A 352 -12.25 -8.88 2.63
N VAL A 353 -12.11 -10.21 2.65
CA VAL A 353 -11.84 -10.99 1.43
C VAL A 353 -12.94 -10.79 0.40
N LEU A 354 -14.21 -10.94 0.79
CA LEU A 354 -15.35 -10.82 -0.10
C LEU A 354 -15.46 -9.44 -0.75
N VAL A 355 -15.12 -8.38 0.00
CA VAL A 355 -15.27 -6.99 -0.45
C VAL A 355 -14.02 -6.50 -1.19
N VAL A 356 -12.82 -6.78 -0.70
CA VAL A 356 -11.58 -6.20 -1.24
C VAL A 356 -10.94 -7.08 -2.31
N ALA A 357 -10.97 -8.41 -2.15
CA ALA A 357 -10.17 -9.27 -3.00
C ALA A 357 -10.57 -9.27 -4.48
N PRO A 358 -11.86 -9.34 -4.85
CA PRO A 358 -12.26 -9.33 -6.25
C PRO A 358 -11.81 -8.07 -7.03
N PRO A 359 -12.11 -6.83 -6.60
CA PRO A 359 -11.70 -5.64 -7.34
C PRO A 359 -10.19 -5.47 -7.40
N ILE A 360 -9.50 -5.66 -6.26
CA ILE A 360 -8.06 -5.39 -6.18
C ILE A 360 -7.24 -6.45 -6.92
N THR A 361 -7.70 -7.71 -6.97
CA THR A 361 -7.07 -8.74 -7.81
C THR A 361 -7.15 -8.37 -9.30
N LEU A 362 -8.30 -7.88 -9.76
CA LEU A 362 -8.50 -7.47 -11.15
C LEU A 362 -7.66 -6.23 -11.49
N LEU A 363 -7.73 -5.19 -10.68
CA LEU A 363 -6.95 -3.96 -10.90
C LEU A 363 -5.44 -4.20 -10.75
N GLY A 364 -5.02 -5.12 -9.88
CA GLY A 364 -3.63 -5.53 -9.67
C GLY A 364 -2.98 -6.19 -10.90
N MET A 365 -3.77 -6.63 -11.88
CA MET A 365 -3.24 -7.15 -13.15
C MET A 365 -2.65 -6.05 -14.04
N VAL A 366 -3.09 -4.80 -13.91
CA VAL A 366 -2.83 -3.73 -14.88
C VAL A 366 -1.35 -3.41 -15.03
N LEU A 367 -0.61 -3.29 -13.92
CA LEU A 367 0.81 -2.92 -13.94
C LEU A 367 1.68 -4.01 -14.60
N PRO A 368 1.57 -5.31 -14.23
CA PRO A 368 2.27 -6.39 -14.93
C PRO A 368 1.97 -6.46 -16.44
N LEU A 369 0.72 -6.23 -16.84
CA LEU A 369 0.32 -6.20 -18.25
C LEU A 369 0.95 -5.02 -18.99
N ALA A 370 1.03 -3.85 -18.34
CA ALA A 370 1.68 -2.67 -18.90
C ALA A 370 3.19 -2.88 -19.13
N TRP A 371 3.90 -3.59 -18.24
CA TRP A 371 5.31 -3.94 -18.45
C TRP A 371 5.51 -4.76 -19.73
N LYS A 372 4.66 -5.76 -19.96
CA LYS A 372 4.72 -6.59 -21.18
C LYS A 372 4.41 -5.75 -22.43
N ALA A 373 3.39 -4.89 -22.36
CA ALA A 373 2.99 -4.06 -23.50
C ALA A 373 4.06 -3.01 -23.88
N ALA A 374 4.69 -2.39 -22.89
CA ALA A 374 5.76 -1.41 -23.07
C ALA A 374 7.14 -2.04 -23.36
N GLY A 375 7.29 -3.35 -23.19
CA GLY A 375 8.53 -4.12 -23.33
C GLY A 375 9.13 -4.25 -24.73
N ARG A 376 8.65 -3.49 -25.72
CA ARG A 376 9.12 -3.58 -27.13
C ARG A 376 10.42 -2.80 -27.31
N GLY A 377 11.55 -3.51 -27.42
CA GLY A 377 12.85 -2.94 -27.79
C GLY A 377 13.70 -2.36 -26.64
N TYR A 378 13.28 -2.50 -25.39
CA TYR A 378 14.03 -2.05 -24.21
C TYR A 378 14.36 -3.21 -23.26
N GLY A 379 15.45 -3.05 -22.49
CA GLY A 379 15.77 -3.95 -21.37
C GLY A 379 14.64 -3.97 -20.32
N ALA A 380 14.40 -5.12 -19.73
CA ALA A 380 13.30 -5.31 -18.79
C ALA A 380 13.42 -4.39 -17.57
N GLY A 381 14.64 -4.18 -17.07
CA GLY A 381 14.88 -3.26 -15.95
C GLY A 381 14.55 -1.81 -16.28
N ILE A 382 14.77 -1.36 -17.52
CA ILE A 382 14.43 0.00 -17.95
C ILE A 382 12.90 0.19 -17.96
N VAL A 383 12.18 -0.76 -18.54
CA VAL A 383 10.71 -0.68 -18.68
C VAL A 383 10.04 -0.79 -17.33
N VAL A 384 10.42 -1.80 -16.53
CA VAL A 384 9.88 -2.00 -15.19
C VAL A 384 10.21 -0.79 -14.31
N GLY A 385 11.47 -0.33 -14.28
CA GLY A 385 11.83 0.83 -13.45
C GLY A 385 11.09 2.11 -13.83
N ARG A 386 10.96 2.44 -15.13
CA ARG A 386 10.24 3.65 -15.53
C ARG A 386 8.74 3.58 -15.23
N LEU A 387 8.08 2.47 -15.58
CA LEU A 387 6.64 2.35 -15.36
C LEU A 387 6.31 2.24 -13.87
N THR A 388 7.09 1.48 -13.11
CA THR A 388 6.87 1.39 -11.66
C THR A 388 7.15 2.72 -10.97
N ALA A 389 8.15 3.50 -11.40
CA ALA A 389 8.36 4.86 -10.88
C ALA A 389 7.11 5.75 -11.05
N VAL A 390 6.50 5.74 -12.24
CA VAL A 390 5.25 6.47 -12.52
C VAL A 390 4.13 5.95 -11.62
N SER A 391 3.93 4.63 -11.55
CA SER A 391 2.92 4.00 -10.70
C SER A 391 3.09 4.40 -9.24
N THR A 392 4.32 4.46 -8.75
CA THR A 392 4.63 4.76 -7.35
C THR A 392 4.42 6.22 -7.00
N ILE A 393 4.85 7.16 -7.86
CA ILE A 393 4.58 8.60 -7.66
C ILE A 393 3.07 8.86 -7.66
N CYS A 394 2.37 8.30 -8.66
CA CYS A 394 0.94 8.44 -8.75
C CYS A 394 0.23 7.75 -7.58
N GLY A 395 0.72 6.60 -7.11
CA GLY A 395 0.18 5.92 -5.93
C GLY A 395 0.34 6.70 -4.64
N ALA A 396 1.52 7.27 -4.39
CA ALA A 396 1.73 8.19 -3.27
C ALA A 396 0.75 9.36 -3.33
N THR A 397 0.64 9.98 -4.52
CA THR A 397 -0.30 11.09 -4.76
C THR A 397 -1.75 10.64 -4.56
N GLY A 398 -2.10 9.43 -4.96
CA GLY A 398 -3.44 8.84 -4.79
C GLY A 398 -3.81 8.61 -3.33
N ALA A 399 -2.89 8.06 -2.53
CA ALA A 399 -3.12 7.86 -1.10
C ALA A 399 -3.30 9.19 -0.34
N LEU A 400 -2.49 10.19 -0.69
CA LEU A 400 -2.61 11.55 -0.15
C LEU A 400 -3.91 12.23 -0.59
N ALA A 401 -4.22 12.16 -1.89
CA ALA A 401 -5.45 12.70 -2.43
C ALA A 401 -6.67 12.05 -1.79
N ALA A 402 -6.69 10.72 -1.61
CA ALA A 402 -7.76 10.03 -0.92
C ALA A 402 -7.99 10.61 0.49
N SER A 403 -6.92 10.78 1.27
CA SER A 403 -7.01 11.24 2.66
C SER A 403 -7.41 12.71 2.79
N PHE A 404 -6.82 13.60 1.99
CA PHE A 404 -6.91 15.06 2.21
C PHE A 404 -7.78 15.80 1.20
N LEU A 405 -8.08 15.21 0.04
CA LEU A 405 -8.87 15.84 -1.02
C LEU A 405 -10.19 15.10 -1.23
N LEU A 406 -10.14 13.83 -1.60
CA LEU A 406 -11.31 13.05 -1.96
C LEU A 406 -12.26 12.86 -0.77
N LEU A 407 -11.76 12.41 0.39
CA LEU A 407 -12.61 12.22 1.57
C LEU A 407 -13.25 13.53 2.04
N PRO A 408 -12.51 14.62 2.32
CA PRO A 408 -13.13 15.80 2.92
C PRO A 408 -14.03 16.58 1.96
N TRP A 409 -13.75 16.54 0.64
CA TRP A 409 -14.47 17.37 -0.34
C TRP A 409 -15.55 16.60 -1.10
N ILE A 410 -15.28 15.33 -1.45
CA ILE A 410 -16.15 14.53 -2.30
C ILE A 410 -16.95 13.52 -1.46
N GLY A 411 -16.36 13.03 -0.37
CA GLY A 411 -16.95 12.02 0.49
C GLY A 411 -16.55 10.59 0.10
N LEU A 412 -16.66 9.66 1.05
CA LEU A 412 -16.17 8.28 0.91
C LEU A 412 -16.77 7.53 -0.29
N TRP A 413 -18.10 7.50 -0.40
CA TRP A 413 -18.79 6.71 -1.43
C TRP A 413 -18.59 7.29 -2.83
N GLN A 414 -18.68 8.61 -2.94
CA GLN A 414 -18.44 9.35 -4.17
C GLN A 414 -17.00 9.16 -4.65
N SER A 415 -16.04 9.09 -3.73
CA SER A 415 -14.63 8.83 -4.06
C SER A 415 -14.43 7.44 -4.68
N PHE A 416 -15.11 6.41 -4.15
CA PHE A 416 -15.10 5.08 -4.77
C PHE A 416 -15.64 5.11 -6.19
N VAL A 417 -16.83 5.72 -6.39
CA VAL A 417 -17.47 5.81 -7.70
C VAL A 417 -16.61 6.60 -8.69
N LEU A 418 -16.03 7.73 -8.27
CA LEU A 418 -15.16 8.56 -9.11
C LEU A 418 -13.95 7.77 -9.62
N LEU A 419 -13.26 7.04 -8.75
CA LEU A 419 -12.11 6.23 -9.15
C LEU A 419 -12.54 5.06 -10.04
N SER A 420 -13.66 4.41 -9.74
CA SER A 420 -14.22 3.36 -10.60
C SER A 420 -14.57 3.90 -11.98
N VAL A 421 -15.09 5.13 -12.11
CA VAL A 421 -15.34 5.77 -13.41
C VAL A 421 -14.04 5.89 -14.20
N PHE A 422 -12.95 6.37 -13.59
CA PHE A 422 -11.67 6.51 -14.30
C PHE A 422 -11.13 5.17 -14.80
N PHE A 423 -11.16 4.12 -13.96
CA PHE A 423 -10.78 2.78 -14.40
C PHE A 423 -11.71 2.21 -15.47
N TYR A 424 -13.01 2.47 -15.36
CA TYR A 424 -13.99 2.01 -16.33
C TYR A 424 -13.75 2.66 -17.70
N VAL A 425 -13.53 3.98 -17.74
CA VAL A 425 -13.21 4.73 -18.97
C VAL A 425 -11.91 4.21 -19.60
N ALA A 426 -10.86 3.98 -18.80
CA ALA A 426 -9.61 3.41 -19.30
C ALA A 426 -9.83 2.00 -19.88
N GLY A 427 -10.61 1.16 -19.18
CA GLY A 427 -10.98 -0.17 -19.65
C GLY A 427 -11.80 -0.15 -20.94
N PHE A 428 -12.78 0.75 -21.01
CA PHE A 428 -13.64 0.98 -22.17
C PHE A 428 -12.82 1.33 -23.42
N ILE A 429 -11.91 2.31 -23.32
CA ILE A 429 -11.06 2.74 -24.43
C ILE A 429 -10.21 1.57 -24.96
N LEU A 430 -9.62 0.77 -24.06
CA LEU A 430 -8.80 -0.38 -24.43
C LEU A 430 -9.63 -1.51 -25.06
N LEU A 431 -10.82 -1.79 -24.54
CA LEU A 431 -11.71 -2.81 -25.10
C LEU A 431 -12.21 -2.44 -26.50
N VAL A 432 -12.59 -1.16 -26.71
CA VAL A 432 -13.00 -0.65 -28.02
C VAL A 432 -11.84 -0.73 -29.02
N ARG A 433 -10.64 -0.28 -28.63
CA ARG A 433 -9.43 -0.39 -29.47
C ARG A 433 -9.07 -1.84 -29.81
N ASN A 434 -9.31 -2.77 -28.89
CA ASN A 434 -9.11 -4.20 -29.11
C ASN A 434 -10.27 -4.88 -29.86
N GLY A 435 -11.17 -4.12 -30.50
CA GLY A 435 -12.26 -4.64 -31.33
C GLY A 435 -13.40 -5.31 -30.55
N ARG A 436 -13.59 -4.96 -29.27
CA ARG A 436 -14.65 -5.51 -28.40
C ARG A 436 -15.63 -4.43 -27.89
N PRO A 437 -16.25 -3.63 -28.76
CA PRO A 437 -17.10 -2.51 -28.34
C PRO A 437 -18.41 -2.95 -27.66
N ILE A 438 -18.98 -4.11 -28.03
CA ILE A 438 -20.22 -4.62 -27.42
C ILE A 438 -20.02 -4.85 -25.92
N TRP A 439 -18.94 -5.54 -25.54
CA TRP A 439 -18.60 -5.79 -24.14
C TRP A 439 -18.36 -4.48 -23.36
N ALA A 440 -17.74 -3.49 -24.01
CA ALA A 440 -17.51 -2.17 -23.43
C ALA A 440 -18.84 -1.42 -23.21
N CYS A 441 -19.76 -1.43 -24.17
CA CYS A 441 -21.03 -0.72 -24.06
C CYS A 441 -21.98 -1.39 -23.06
N THR A 442 -22.12 -2.72 -23.11
CA THR A 442 -22.94 -3.46 -22.14
C THR A 442 -22.43 -3.25 -20.72
N GLY A 443 -21.11 -3.31 -20.52
CA GLY A 443 -20.52 -3.01 -19.22
C GLY A 443 -20.80 -1.57 -18.77
N ALA A 444 -20.89 -0.60 -19.68
CA ALA A 444 -21.09 0.81 -19.34
C ALA A 444 -22.49 1.06 -18.78
N VAL A 445 -23.50 0.40 -19.37
CA VAL A 445 -24.88 0.43 -18.88
C VAL A 445 -24.96 -0.18 -17.47
N VAL A 446 -24.33 -1.34 -17.28
CA VAL A 446 -24.28 -2.02 -15.97
C VAL A 446 -23.54 -1.15 -14.95
N PHE A 447 -22.38 -0.62 -15.32
CA PHE A 447 -21.57 0.23 -14.46
C PHE A 447 -22.34 1.48 -14.02
N SER A 448 -22.98 2.17 -14.97
CA SER A 448 -23.74 3.39 -14.68
C SER A 448 -24.90 3.11 -13.73
N SER A 449 -25.62 2.00 -13.95
CA SER A 449 -26.71 1.56 -13.06
C SER A 449 -26.20 1.28 -11.65
N LEU A 450 -25.12 0.51 -11.53
CA LEU A 450 -24.53 0.16 -10.22
C LEU A 450 -23.94 1.39 -9.52
N ALA A 451 -23.32 2.31 -10.26
CA ALA A 451 -22.76 3.54 -9.71
C ALA A 451 -23.86 4.44 -9.12
N LEU A 452 -24.98 4.59 -9.83
CA LEU A 452 -26.15 5.32 -9.31
C LEU A 452 -26.71 4.69 -8.04
N LEU A 453 -26.79 3.35 -7.98
CA LEU A 453 -27.21 2.64 -6.77
C LEU A 453 -26.22 2.83 -5.62
N ALA A 454 -24.92 2.74 -5.89
CA ALA A 454 -23.86 2.91 -4.90
C ALA A 454 -23.81 4.34 -4.32
N LEU A 455 -24.24 5.35 -5.08
CA LEU A 455 -24.39 6.72 -4.59
C LEU A 455 -25.61 6.92 -3.69
N ARG A 456 -26.72 6.20 -3.92
CA ARG A 456 -27.96 6.33 -3.15
C ARG A 456 -27.99 5.50 -1.87
N SER A 457 -27.61 4.22 -1.97
CA SER A 457 -27.74 3.23 -0.89
C SER A 457 -27.11 3.64 0.45
N PRO A 458 -25.88 4.17 0.50
CA PRO A 458 -25.25 4.53 1.77
C PRO A 458 -25.83 5.79 2.44
N VAL A 459 -26.44 6.68 1.64
CA VAL A 459 -27.07 7.91 2.13
C VAL A 459 -28.40 7.58 2.81
N GLU A 460 -29.18 6.68 2.23
CA GLU A 460 -30.46 6.24 2.81
C GLU A 460 -30.29 5.38 4.07
N ALA A 461 -29.21 4.58 4.16
CA ALA A 461 -28.92 3.72 5.30
C ALA A 461 -28.70 4.47 6.63
N ASN A 462 -28.39 5.78 6.60
CA ASN A 462 -28.06 6.57 7.81
C ASN A 462 -28.96 7.78 8.06
N VAL A 463 -29.87 8.14 7.14
CA VAL A 463 -30.79 9.27 7.37
C VAL A 463 -32.00 8.85 8.21
N SER A 464 -32.41 7.58 8.20
CA SER A 464 -33.77 7.24 8.65
C SER A 464 -33.91 6.46 9.96
N ARG A 465 -32.87 5.96 10.63
CA ARG A 465 -33.05 5.27 11.94
C ARG A 465 -31.85 5.39 12.88
N THR A 466 -31.77 6.48 13.61
CA THR A 466 -31.06 6.53 14.89
C THR A 466 -31.78 5.61 15.89
N ARG A 467 -31.33 4.35 15.99
CA ARG A 467 -31.84 3.31 16.92
C ARG A 467 -31.82 3.70 18.42
N LEU A 468 -31.45 4.93 18.77
CA LEU A 468 -31.15 5.37 20.13
C LEU A 468 -31.83 6.70 20.53
N GLY A 469 -32.77 7.23 19.74
CA GLY A 469 -33.39 8.52 20.03
C GLY A 469 -32.35 9.65 19.95
N GLU A 470 -31.61 9.68 18.85
CA GLU A 470 -30.60 10.70 18.54
C GLU A 470 -31.02 11.39 17.24
N GLN A 471 -30.79 12.68 17.08
CA GLN A 471 -30.98 13.41 15.84
C GLN A 471 -29.61 13.83 15.30
N LEU A 472 -29.30 13.48 14.04
CA LEU A 472 -28.09 13.99 13.41
C LEU A 472 -28.23 15.50 13.19
N VAL A 473 -27.35 16.28 13.79
CA VAL A 473 -27.32 17.74 13.65
C VAL A 473 -26.43 18.10 12.47
N GLN A 474 -25.20 17.59 12.48
CA GLN A 474 -24.22 17.87 11.44
C GLN A 474 -23.22 16.74 11.30
N ARG A 475 -22.74 16.51 10.07
CA ARG A 475 -21.66 15.57 9.75
C ARG A 475 -20.56 16.29 8.99
N TRP A 476 -19.32 16.04 9.38
CA TRP A 476 -18.13 16.40 8.63
C TRP A 476 -17.43 15.15 8.12
N SER A 477 -16.91 15.21 6.89
CA SER A 477 -15.93 14.24 6.40
C SER A 477 -14.54 14.83 6.58
N SER A 478 -13.67 14.11 7.25
CA SER A 478 -12.31 14.55 7.56
C SER A 478 -11.30 13.45 7.21
N PRO A 479 -9.99 13.78 7.19
CA PRO A 479 -8.95 12.76 7.08
C PRO A 479 -8.98 11.74 8.23
N TYR A 480 -9.66 12.03 9.34
CA TYR A 480 -9.85 11.12 10.48
C TYR A 480 -11.12 10.25 10.37
N GLY A 481 -11.91 10.40 9.30
CA GLY A 481 -13.19 9.74 9.11
C GLY A 481 -14.38 10.68 9.30
N TRP A 482 -15.56 10.12 9.49
CA TRP A 482 -16.76 10.92 9.74
C TRP A 482 -16.81 11.39 11.18
N ILE A 483 -17.12 12.66 11.36
CA ILE A 483 -17.39 13.27 12.65
C ILE A 483 -18.84 13.73 12.63
N ASP A 484 -19.65 13.17 13.51
CA ASP A 484 -21.06 13.51 13.67
C ASP A 484 -21.26 14.27 14.97
N VAL A 485 -22.00 15.37 14.91
CA VAL A 485 -22.65 15.94 16.08
C VAL A 485 -24.10 15.49 16.06
N VAL A 486 -24.52 14.84 17.14
CA VAL A 486 -25.91 14.39 17.32
C VAL A 486 -26.52 15.01 18.57
N ARG A 487 -27.83 15.24 18.54
CA ARG A 487 -28.62 15.68 19.68
C ARG A 487 -29.40 14.50 20.24
N LEU A 488 -29.33 14.28 21.54
CA LEU A 488 -30.11 13.24 22.22
C LEU A 488 -31.54 13.71 22.47
N ASP A 489 -32.52 12.88 22.13
CA ASP A 489 -33.95 13.26 22.24
C ASP A 489 -34.40 13.44 23.69
N ARG A 490 -33.85 12.63 24.60
CA ARG A 490 -34.22 12.62 26.04
C ARG A 490 -33.64 13.80 26.80
N THR A 491 -32.34 14.03 26.68
CA THR A 491 -31.57 15.01 27.47
C THR A 491 -31.38 16.33 26.74
N LYS A 492 -31.62 16.38 25.43
CA LYS A 492 -31.32 17.50 24.53
C LYS A 492 -29.83 17.88 24.46
N SER A 493 -28.96 17.08 25.10
CA SER A 493 -27.51 17.19 25.04
C SER A 493 -26.99 16.88 23.63
N PHE A 494 -25.89 17.54 23.27
CA PHE A 494 -25.12 17.27 22.08
C PHE A 494 -24.05 16.25 22.36
N LYS A 495 -23.71 15.45 21.36
CA LYS A 495 -22.71 14.40 21.45
C LYS A 495 -21.91 14.31 20.18
N VAL A 496 -20.60 14.12 20.32
CA VAL A 496 -19.70 13.88 19.19
C VAL A 496 -19.48 12.40 19.00
N ARG A 497 -19.68 11.91 17.77
CA ARG A 497 -19.38 10.55 17.35
C ARG A 497 -18.39 10.54 16.21
N GLN A 498 -17.50 9.56 16.19
CA GLN A 498 -16.61 9.27 15.08
C GLN A 498 -17.01 7.96 14.43
N ASN A 499 -17.03 7.94 13.09
CA ASN A 499 -17.30 6.76 12.27
C ASN A 499 -18.56 6.02 12.72
N LEU A 500 -19.67 6.76 12.85
CA LEU A 500 -21.02 6.29 13.23
C LEU A 500 -21.18 5.84 14.69
N HIS A 501 -20.14 5.29 15.30
CA HIS A 501 -20.30 4.52 16.54
C HIS A 501 -19.44 4.98 17.70
N TYR A 502 -18.18 5.36 17.47
CA TYR A 502 -17.26 5.71 18.55
C TYR A 502 -17.67 7.04 19.17
N ARG A 503 -17.92 7.06 20.47
CA ARG A 503 -18.46 8.24 21.17
C ARG A 503 -17.33 8.88 21.97
N PHE A 504 -17.15 10.17 21.75
CA PHE A 504 -16.17 10.94 22.49
C PHE A 504 -16.78 11.43 23.80
N GLY A 505 -17.69 12.41 23.73
CA GLY A 505 -18.27 13.06 24.91
C GLY A 505 -19.59 13.74 24.59
N GLU A 506 -20.26 14.18 25.64
CA GLU A 506 -21.63 14.67 25.63
C GLU A 506 -21.74 15.96 26.45
N THR A 507 -22.38 17.00 25.91
CA THR A 507 -22.60 18.25 26.64
C THR A 507 -23.63 18.05 27.76
N GLY A 508 -23.45 18.72 28.89
CA GLY A 508 -24.40 18.67 30.01
C GLY A 508 -23.96 17.71 31.11
N ASP A 509 -24.86 17.42 32.05
CA ASP A 509 -24.48 16.73 33.28
C ASP A 509 -24.15 15.25 33.00
N ASN A 510 -22.86 14.91 33.06
CA ASN A 510 -22.35 13.57 32.83
C ASN A 510 -21.81 12.97 34.14
N PRO A 511 -22.69 12.44 35.01
CA PRO A 511 -22.31 11.91 36.31
C PRO A 511 -21.40 10.68 36.22
N ARG A 512 -21.17 10.10 35.03
CA ARG A 512 -20.21 9.00 34.88
C ARG A 512 -18.78 9.53 34.83
N GLU A 513 -18.53 10.55 34.02
CA GLU A 513 -17.22 11.22 33.93
C GLU A 513 -16.86 11.90 35.24
N TYR A 514 -17.82 12.58 35.88
CA TYR A 514 -17.63 13.14 37.22
C TYR A 514 -17.23 12.07 38.26
N ARG A 515 -17.89 10.90 38.24
CA ARG A 515 -17.57 9.78 39.15
C ARG A 515 -16.19 9.16 38.88
N GLN A 516 -15.61 9.29 37.69
CA GLN A 516 -14.25 8.81 37.44
C GLN A 516 -13.21 9.62 38.24
N ALA A 517 -13.47 10.90 38.48
CA ALA A 517 -12.61 11.73 39.33
C ALA A 517 -12.59 11.27 40.80
N HIS A 518 -13.56 10.47 41.24
CA HIS A 518 -13.56 9.88 42.58
C HIS A 518 -12.65 8.65 42.71
N ILE A 519 -12.26 8.00 41.61
CA ILE A 519 -11.45 6.77 41.65
C ILE A 519 -10.11 6.99 42.36
N PRO A 520 -9.31 8.03 42.04
CA PRO A 520 -8.08 8.31 42.79
C PRO A 520 -8.32 8.61 44.27
N LEU A 521 -9.44 9.26 44.62
CA LEU A 521 -9.80 9.58 46.00
C LEU A 521 -10.19 8.35 46.82
N LEU A 522 -10.72 7.31 46.15
CA LEU A 522 -11.12 6.05 46.78
C LEU A 522 -9.96 5.05 46.89
N LEU A 523 -9.00 5.09 45.96
CA LEU A 523 -7.88 4.15 45.92
C LEU A 523 -6.68 4.58 46.79
N HIS A 524 -6.54 5.88 47.04
CA HIS A 524 -5.42 6.41 47.81
C HIS A 524 -5.88 6.74 49.23
N GLU A 525 -5.15 6.28 50.26
CA GLU A 525 -5.60 6.39 51.66
C GLU A 525 -5.67 7.85 52.17
N ARG A 526 -4.80 8.73 51.64
CA ARG A 526 -4.73 10.16 52.01
C ARG A 526 -4.29 11.04 50.82
N PRO A 527 -5.14 11.21 49.79
CA PRO A 527 -4.79 12.03 48.62
C PRO A 527 -4.67 13.49 49.04
N ARG A 528 -3.53 14.14 48.73
CA ARG A 528 -3.32 15.59 48.94
C ARG A 528 -3.37 16.37 47.64
N ASP A 529 -2.81 15.78 46.58
CA ASP A 529 -2.83 16.31 45.23
C ASP A 529 -3.23 15.19 44.27
N VAL A 530 -4.17 15.47 43.35
CA VAL A 530 -4.65 14.50 42.34
C VAL A 530 -4.47 15.11 40.96
N LEU A 531 -3.58 14.53 40.16
CA LEU A 531 -3.46 14.84 38.74
C LEU A 531 -4.40 13.95 37.94
N PHE A 532 -5.50 14.53 37.46
CA PHE A 532 -6.46 13.82 36.62
C PHE A 532 -6.17 14.09 35.14
N LEU A 533 -5.44 13.17 34.49
CA LEU A 533 -5.09 13.24 33.06
C LEU A 533 -6.10 12.47 32.22
N GLY A 534 -7.01 13.20 31.57
CA GLY A 534 -7.97 12.66 30.60
C GLY A 534 -9.41 12.64 31.09
N LEU A 535 -10.16 13.70 30.78
CA LEU A 535 -11.62 13.62 30.61
C LEU A 535 -12.01 13.54 29.12
N GLY A 536 -11.03 13.68 28.21
CA GLY A 536 -11.19 13.39 26.80
C GLY A 536 -12.52 13.85 26.20
N THR A 537 -12.80 15.16 26.20
CA THR A 537 -13.59 15.80 25.12
C THR A 537 -13.66 17.31 25.17
N GLY A 538 -13.47 17.96 26.32
CA GLY A 538 -13.55 19.43 26.38
C GLY A 538 -14.88 19.99 25.84
N LEU A 539 -16.00 19.32 26.15
CA LEU A 539 -17.36 19.82 25.95
C LEU A 539 -18.09 19.87 27.28
#